data_AF-A0A959CUB7-F1
#
_entry.id   AF-A0A959CUB7-F1
#
_cell.length_a   1.000
_cell.length_b   1.000
_cell.length_c   1.000
_cell.angle_alpha   90.00
_cell.angle_beta   90.00
_cell.angle_gamma   90.00
#
_symmetry.space_group_name_H-M   'P 1'
#
loop_
_entity.id
_entity.type
_entity.pdbx_description
1 polymer ?
#
loop_
_entity_poly.entity_id
_entity_poly.type
_entity_poly.pdbx_seq_one_letter_code
_entity_poly.pdbx_strand_id
1 'polypeptide(L)'
;GAIGNMFELLTPTFSPDGDGFEDVLLIEYDAGGPGYTLNLHIYDSAGRLIRRLANNEILASKGSLKWDGVNEEGSRARIGIYVLWFEIFTPEGNVERDKMVAVLAGRLD
;
A
#
# COMPACT_ATOMS: atom_id res chain seq x y z
N GLY A 1 11.24 -10.78 -6.79
CA GLY A 1 10.32 -11.92 -7.08
C GLY A 1 9.26 -11.45 -8.05
N ALA A 2 8.32 -12.31 -8.44
CA ALA A 2 7.23 -11.95 -9.36
C ALA A 2 6.44 -10.71 -8.90
N ILE A 3 6.29 -10.52 -7.57
CA ILE A 3 5.64 -9.35 -6.98
C ILE A 3 6.41 -8.04 -7.19
N GLY A 4 7.75 -8.08 -7.26
CA GLY A 4 8.58 -6.89 -7.45
C GLY A 4 8.38 -6.17 -8.79
N ASN A 5 7.69 -6.82 -9.74
CA ASN A 5 7.24 -6.20 -10.99
C ASN A 5 5.74 -5.90 -11.02
N MET A 6 4.96 -6.43 -10.06
CA MET A 6 3.51 -6.30 -10.04
C MET A 6 3.07 -5.02 -9.34
N PHE A 7 3.80 -4.54 -8.33
CA PHE A 7 3.48 -3.34 -7.57
C PHE A 7 4.62 -2.34 -7.60
N GLU A 8 4.26 -1.05 -7.69
CA GLU A 8 5.20 0.06 -7.65
C GLU A 8 4.68 1.17 -6.73
N LEU A 9 5.59 1.78 -5.97
CA LEU A 9 5.33 3.04 -5.27
C LEU A 9 5.90 4.15 -6.14
N LEU A 10 5.04 5.03 -6.66
CA LEU A 10 5.52 6.17 -7.47
C LEU A 10 6.46 7.06 -6.66
N THR A 11 6.07 7.33 -5.42
CA THR A 11 6.91 8.00 -4.42
C THR A 11 6.86 7.19 -3.11
N PRO A 12 8.00 6.71 -2.59
CA PRO A 12 8.03 5.97 -1.34
C PRO A 12 7.91 6.90 -0.11
N THR A 13 7.88 8.22 -0.30
CA THR A 13 7.65 9.22 0.76
C THR A 13 6.45 10.07 0.37
N PHE A 14 5.62 10.43 1.35
CA PHE A 14 4.43 11.26 1.14
C PHE A 14 4.12 12.12 2.39
N SER A 15 3.50 13.29 2.19
CA SER A 15 3.16 14.30 3.21
C SER A 15 1.70 14.74 3.06
N PRO A 16 0.74 14.14 3.80
CA PRO A 16 -0.67 14.52 3.79
C PRO A 16 -0.93 15.80 4.60
N ASP A 17 -0.40 16.92 4.16
CA ASP A 17 -0.59 18.24 4.78
C ASP A 17 -1.67 19.11 4.10
N GLY A 18 -2.17 18.67 2.94
CA GLY A 18 -3.26 19.29 2.20
C GLY A 18 -2.82 20.39 1.24
N ASP A 19 -1.54 20.45 0.88
CA ASP A 19 -1.01 21.42 -0.09
C ASP A 19 -1.16 20.98 -1.56
N GLY A 20 -1.60 19.75 -1.80
CA GLY A 20 -1.78 19.15 -3.12
C GLY A 20 -0.54 18.42 -3.67
N PHE A 21 0.57 18.43 -2.95
CA PHE A 21 1.82 17.79 -3.32
C PHE A 21 2.11 16.58 -2.42
N GLU A 22 2.26 15.39 -3.02
CA GLU A 22 2.53 14.14 -2.29
C GLU A 22 1.59 13.87 -1.09
N ASP A 23 0.33 14.30 -1.17
CA ASP A 23 -0.67 14.13 -0.11
C ASP A 23 -1.10 12.67 0.15
N VAL A 24 -0.78 11.76 -0.77
CA VAL A 24 -1.15 10.34 -0.69
C VAL A 24 0.00 9.46 -1.13
N LEU A 25 0.15 8.33 -0.46
CA LEU A 25 0.94 7.22 -0.97
C LEU A 25 0.16 6.53 -2.09
N LEU A 26 0.67 6.59 -3.31
CA LEU A 26 0.08 5.93 -4.47
C LEU A 26 0.82 4.61 -4.75
N ILE A 27 0.06 3.51 -4.75
CA ILE A 27 0.54 2.16 -5.09
C ILE A 27 -0.09 1.78 -6.42
N GLU A 28 0.71 1.72 -7.47
CA GLU A 28 0.26 1.21 -8.77
C GLU A 28 0.46 -0.29 -8.86
N TYR A 29 -0.39 -0.96 -9.63
CA TYR A 29 -0.24 -2.38 -9.89
C TYR A 29 -0.56 -2.78 -11.33
N ASP A 30 0.14 -3.82 -11.80
CA ASP A 30 -0.11 -4.55 -13.03
C ASP A 30 -0.13 -6.06 -12.74
N ALA A 31 -1.33 -6.61 -12.59
CA ALA A 31 -1.54 -8.02 -12.26
C ALA A 31 -1.32 -8.96 -13.46
N GLY A 32 -1.15 -8.43 -14.67
CA GLY A 32 -0.98 -9.23 -15.90
C GLY A 32 -2.23 -9.98 -16.36
N GLY A 33 -3.32 -10.01 -15.57
CA GLY A 33 -4.58 -10.67 -15.91
C GLY A 33 -5.60 -10.66 -14.77
N PRO A 34 -6.84 -11.14 -15.01
CA PRO A 34 -7.87 -11.23 -13.98
C PRO A 34 -7.64 -12.41 -13.03
N GLY A 35 -8.39 -12.42 -11.92
CA GLY A 35 -8.44 -13.57 -10.99
C GLY A 35 -7.46 -13.50 -9.82
N TYR A 36 -6.65 -12.45 -9.76
CA TYR A 36 -5.84 -12.14 -8.59
C TYR A 36 -6.68 -11.49 -7.49
N THR A 37 -6.42 -11.87 -6.24
CA THR A 37 -7.01 -11.25 -5.06
C THR A 37 -5.91 -10.72 -4.14
N LEU A 38 -6.11 -9.56 -3.53
CA LEU A 38 -5.12 -8.87 -2.71
C LEU A 38 -5.63 -8.62 -1.28
N ASN A 39 -4.77 -8.94 -0.31
CA ASN A 39 -4.73 -8.28 0.98
C ASN A 39 -3.55 -7.31 1.01
N LEU A 40 -3.81 -6.06 1.37
CA LEU A 40 -2.78 -5.04 1.57
C LEU A 40 -2.96 -4.40 2.93
N HIS A 41 -2.01 -4.67 3.82
CA HIS A 41 -2.01 -4.18 5.19
C HIS A 41 -0.82 -3.26 5.43
N ILE A 42 -1.06 -2.17 6.14
CA ILE A 42 -0.06 -1.18 6.48
C ILE A 42 0.26 -1.33 7.96
N TYR A 43 1.53 -1.54 8.26
CA TYR A 43 2.06 -1.67 9.61
C TYR A 43 3.03 -0.54 9.92
N ASP A 44 3.10 -0.10 11.17
CA ASP A 44 4.17 0.79 11.60
C ASP A 44 5.47 0.02 11.90
N SER A 45 6.54 0.75 12.22
CA SER A 45 7.86 0.17 12.54
C SER A 45 7.87 -0.74 13.77
N ALA A 46 6.84 -0.72 14.62
CA ALA A 46 6.67 -1.62 15.75
C ALA A 46 5.85 -2.87 15.40
N GLY A 47 5.43 -3.03 14.14
CA GLY A 47 4.61 -4.14 13.67
C GLY A 47 3.14 -4.04 14.06
N ARG A 48 2.67 -2.86 14.51
CA ARG A 48 1.23 -2.66 14.78
C ARG A 48 0.50 -2.42 13.46
N LEU A 49 -0.66 -3.05 13.31
CA LEU A 49 -1.53 -2.80 12.16
C LEU A 49 -2.11 -1.39 12.25
N ILE A 50 -1.98 -0.63 11.17
CA ILE A 50 -2.40 0.77 11.07
C ILE A 50 -3.61 0.88 10.17
N ARG A 51 -3.60 0.19 9.03
CA ARG A 51 -4.69 0.23 8.05
C ARG A 51 -4.73 -1.05 7.23
N ARG A 52 -5.93 -1.61 7.03
CA ARG A 52 -6.20 -2.54 5.92
C ARG A 52 -6.63 -1.72 4.71
N LEU A 53 -5.77 -1.65 3.70
CA LEU A 53 -6.02 -0.88 2.48
C LEU A 53 -6.80 -1.69 1.45
N ALA A 54 -6.56 -3.00 1.42
CA ALA A 54 -7.31 -3.99 0.66
C ALA A 54 -7.51 -5.23 1.53
N ASN A 55 -8.69 -5.85 1.45
CA ASN A 55 -9.02 -7.06 2.20
C ASN A 55 -9.89 -7.97 1.33
N ASN A 56 -9.27 -8.99 0.74
CA ASN A 56 -9.81 -9.85 -0.29
C ASN A 56 -10.31 -9.06 -1.51
N GLU A 57 -9.55 -8.06 -1.92
CA GLU A 57 -9.89 -7.22 -3.07
C GLU A 57 -9.55 -7.94 -4.38
N ILE A 58 -10.53 -8.12 -5.27
CA ILE A 58 -10.28 -8.67 -6.60
C ILE A 58 -9.61 -7.59 -7.45
N LEU A 59 -8.41 -7.87 -7.95
CA LEU A 59 -7.67 -6.93 -8.77
C LEU A 59 -8.17 -6.93 -10.21
N ALA A 60 -8.24 -5.73 -10.80
CA ALA A 60 -8.27 -5.59 -12.24
C ALA A 60 -6.90 -5.97 -12.84
N SER A 61 -6.77 -6.03 -14.16
CA SER A 61 -5.45 -6.28 -14.78
C SER A 61 -4.45 -5.19 -14.43
N LYS A 62 -4.88 -3.93 -14.30
CA LYS A 62 -4.08 -2.79 -13.84
C LYS A 62 -4.93 -1.85 -13.01
N GLY A 63 -4.32 -1.14 -12.08
CA GLY A 63 -5.01 -0.14 -11.28
C GLY A 63 -4.11 0.52 -10.25
N SER A 64 -4.72 1.21 -9.30
CA SER A 64 -4.01 1.84 -8.20
C SER A 64 -4.78 1.78 -6.89
N LEU A 65 -4.04 1.81 -5.80
CA LEU A 65 -4.51 1.93 -4.43
C LEU A 65 -3.87 3.16 -3.81
N LYS A 66 -4.56 3.82 -2.89
CA LYS A 66 -4.06 5.02 -2.24
C LYS A 66 -4.19 4.94 -0.73
N TRP A 67 -3.19 5.45 -0.03
CA TRP A 67 -3.25 5.68 1.41
C TRP A 67 -2.97 7.15 1.72
N ASP A 68 -3.91 7.77 2.44
CA ASP A 68 -3.93 9.17 2.86
C ASP A 68 -3.27 9.39 4.24
N GLY A 69 -2.57 8.38 4.75
CA GLY A 69 -1.90 8.48 6.05
C GLY A 69 -2.84 8.35 7.24
N VAL A 70 -4.09 7.89 7.08
CA VAL A 70 -5.02 7.66 8.21
C VAL A 70 -5.11 6.18 8.62
N ASN A 71 -5.26 5.94 9.92
CA ASN A 71 -5.44 4.61 10.50
C ASN A 71 -6.87 4.08 10.30
N GLU A 72 -7.18 2.87 10.80
CA GLU A 72 -8.52 2.27 10.72
C GLU A 72 -9.62 3.07 11.43
N GLU A 73 -9.25 3.88 12.42
CA GLU A 73 -10.18 4.74 13.17
C GLU A 73 -10.42 6.08 12.47
N GLY A 74 -9.82 6.32 11.30
CA GLY A 74 -9.88 7.58 10.58
C GLY A 74 -8.99 8.69 11.18
N SER A 75 -8.14 8.36 12.15
CA SER A 75 -7.18 9.30 12.75
C SER A 75 -5.89 9.33 11.94
N ARG A 76 -5.23 10.50 11.89
CA ARG A 76 -3.90 10.63 11.27
C ARG A 76 -2.90 9.69 11.94
N ALA A 77 -2.23 8.88 11.12
CA ALA A 77 -1.11 8.06 11.55
C ALA A 77 0.10 8.96 11.88
N ARG A 78 1.03 8.46 12.70
CA ARG A 78 2.20 9.24 13.11
C ARG A 78 3.23 9.32 12.00
N ILE A 79 3.98 10.42 11.94
CA ILE A 79 5.16 10.50 11.08
C ILE A 79 6.10 9.32 11.39
N GLY A 80 6.61 8.66 10.34
CA GLY A 80 7.51 7.53 10.48
C GLY A 80 7.53 6.58 9.30
N ILE A 81 8.23 5.47 9.50
CA ILE A 81 8.38 4.39 8.52
C ILE A 81 7.21 3.41 8.67
N TYR A 82 6.64 3.03 7.53
CA TYR A 82 5.55 2.08 7.42
C TYR A 82 5.93 0.93 6.48
N VAL A 83 5.47 -0.27 6.82
CA VAL A 83 5.61 -1.47 5.99
C VAL A 83 4.27 -1.77 5.37
N LEU A 84 4.24 -1.79 4.04
CA LEU A 84 3.12 -2.27 3.25
C LEU A 84 3.32 -3.77 3.04
N TRP A 85 2.49 -4.58 3.67
CA TRP A 85 2.50 -6.04 3.56
C TRP A 85 1.45 -6.49 2.57
N PHE A 86 1.92 -7.15 1.51
CA PHE A 86 1.10 -7.68 0.44
C PHE A 86 0.94 -9.19 0.62
N GLU A 87 -0.28 -9.68 0.50
CA GLU A 87 -0.59 -11.09 0.33
C GLU A 87 -1.49 -11.23 -0.89
N ILE A 88 -0.96 -11.87 -1.94
CA ILE A 88 -1.60 -12.02 -3.24
C ILE A 88 -2.00 -13.47 -3.43
N PHE A 89 -3.27 -13.70 -3.72
CA PHE A 89 -3.82 -15.00 -4.07
C PHE A 89 -3.89 -15.06 -5.60
N THR A 90 -3.18 -15.99 -6.20
CA THR A 90 -3.14 -16.15 -7.66
C THR A 90 -4.33 -16.98 -8.15
N PRO A 91 -4.71 -16.87 -9.44
CA PRO A 91 -5.78 -17.69 -10.03
C PRO A 91 -5.54 -19.21 -9.90
N GLU A 92 -4.28 -19.62 -9.80
CA GLU A 92 -3.85 -21.02 -9.65
C GLU A 92 -3.97 -21.53 -8.20
N GLY A 93 -4.39 -20.67 -7.26
CA GLY A 93 -4.55 -21.00 -5.85
C GLY A 93 -3.27 -20.87 -5.02
N ASN A 94 -2.21 -20.26 -5.57
CA ASN A 94 -1.00 -19.97 -4.81
C ASN A 94 -1.17 -18.71 -3.97
N VAL A 95 -0.39 -18.60 -2.89
CA VAL A 95 -0.29 -17.39 -2.07
C VAL A 95 1.13 -16.86 -2.10
N GLU A 96 1.30 -15.69 -2.68
CA GLU A 96 2.56 -14.97 -2.70
C GLU A 96 2.52 -13.81 -1.70
N ARG A 97 3.65 -13.52 -1.06
CA ARG A 97 3.75 -12.44 -0.08
C ARG A 97 4.98 -11.60 -0.34
N ASP A 98 4.83 -10.29 -0.21
CA ASP A 98 5.94 -9.34 -0.32
C ASP A 98 5.71 -8.14 0.58
N LYS A 99 6.73 -7.29 0.69
CA LYS A 99 6.63 -6.04 1.43
C LYS A 99 7.33 -4.90 0.71
N MET A 100 6.71 -3.73 0.81
CA MET A 100 7.33 -2.46 0.44
C MET A 100 7.40 -1.56 1.67
N VAL A 101 8.27 -0.56 1.61
CA VAL A 101 8.46 0.40 2.70
C VAL A 101 8.10 1.78 2.19
N ALA A 102 7.34 2.52 2.98
CA ALA A 102 7.01 3.91 2.72
C ALA A 102 7.28 4.78 3.96
N VAL A 103 7.46 6.08 3.74
CA VAL A 103 7.66 7.07 4.79
C VAL A 103 6.49 8.05 4.76
N LEU A 104 5.77 8.14 5.88
CA LEU A 104 4.84 9.23 6.12
C LEU A 104 5.65 10.38 6.74
N ALA A 105 5.86 11.44 5.97
CA ALA A 105 6.56 12.64 6.41
C ALA A 105 5.61 13.61 7.10
N GLY A 106 6.18 14.55 7.85
CA GLY A 106 5.50 15.82 8.14
C GLY A 106 5.64 16.74 6.93
N ARG A 107 5.35 18.04 7.12
CA ARG A 107 5.50 19.04 6.07
C ARG A 107 6.87 18.95 5.41
N LEU A 108 6.88 18.73 4.10
CA LEU A 108 8.07 18.76 3.26
C LEU A 108 8.29 20.23 2.85
N ASP A 109 9.25 20.89 3.48
CA ASP A 109 9.65 22.27 3.14
C ASP A 109 10.68 22.29 2.00
#